data_AF-A0A1Q8JFD1-F1
#
_entry.id   AF-A0A1Q8JFD1-F1
#
_cell.length_a   1.000
_cell.length_b   1.000
_cell.length_c   1.000
_cell.angle_alpha   90.00
_cell.angle_beta   90.00
_cell.angle_gamma   90.00
#
_symmetry.space_group_name_H-M   'P 1'
#
loop_
_entity.id
_entity.type
_entity.pdbx_description
1 polymer ?
#
loop_
_entity_poly.entity_id
_entity_poly.type
_entity_poly.pdbx_seq_one_letter_code
_entity_poly.pdbx_strand_id
1 'polypeptide(L)'
;MTGALPVDDLGTAPTADPPALLSGVRVLDLTTSIAAPYATMLLADLGAEVLKVERPGAGDDSRAWGPPFLDGESLWFLSVNRSKRSITLDITSDPGQEVLHRLVAACDVVVVNMTGRVQRKLGLDREALTAVRPDLVHVSISGYGLTGAHADLSGYDLIAEGYRGSWTSPVRPARPRRRSAPRRRTCSPGWTRHWAP
;
A
#
# COMPACT_ATOMS: atom_id res chain seq x y z
N MET A 1 21.79 21.05 -33.74
CA MET A 1 20.48 20.71 -33.15
C MET A 1 20.33 21.53 -31.88
N THR A 2 19.94 22.79 -32.04
CA THR A 2 19.66 23.73 -30.94
C THR A 2 18.15 23.86 -30.86
N GLY A 3 17.50 22.88 -30.26
CA GLY A 3 16.12 22.98 -29.83
C GLY A 3 16.12 23.17 -28.33
N ALA A 4 15.39 24.16 -27.82
CA ALA A 4 15.17 24.33 -26.39
C ALA A 4 14.69 23.00 -25.80
N LEU A 5 15.31 22.59 -24.69
CA LEU A 5 14.89 21.42 -23.95
C LEU A 5 13.68 21.82 -23.09
N PRO A 6 12.72 20.92 -22.82
CA PRO A 6 11.57 21.22 -21.97
C PRO A 6 11.90 21.74 -20.56
N VAL A 7 13.15 21.56 -20.10
CA VAL A 7 13.66 22.10 -18.83
C VAL A 7 13.88 23.62 -18.88
N ASP A 8 14.13 24.16 -20.06
CA ASP A 8 14.44 25.58 -20.27
C ASP A 8 13.20 26.47 -20.04
N ASP A 9 11.99 25.88 -20.11
CA ASP A 9 10.69 26.54 -19.87
C ASP A 9 10.13 26.28 -18.46
N LEU A 10 10.82 25.49 -17.62
CA LEU A 10 10.38 25.29 -16.24
C LEU A 10 10.77 26.51 -15.40
N GLY A 11 9.78 27.30 -14.98
CA GLY A 11 9.99 28.36 -14.00
C GLY A 11 10.62 27.83 -12.71
N THR A 12 11.31 28.70 -11.96
CA THR A 12 11.87 28.35 -10.66
C THR A 12 10.76 27.80 -9.76
N ALA A 13 10.97 26.59 -9.21
CA ALA A 13 9.98 25.98 -8.33
C ALA A 13 9.67 26.93 -7.16
N PRO A 14 8.40 27.24 -6.90
CA PRO A 14 8.06 28.06 -5.75
C PRO A 14 8.52 27.33 -4.48
N THR A 15 9.16 28.07 -3.56
CA THR A 15 9.41 27.63 -2.19
C THR A 15 8.10 27.67 -1.41
N ALA A 16 7.11 26.88 -1.83
CA ALA A 16 5.82 26.81 -1.17
C ALA A 16 5.93 25.86 0.03
N ASP A 17 5.29 26.24 1.13
CA ASP A 17 4.99 25.32 2.22
C ASP A 17 4.27 24.07 1.68
N PRO A 18 4.46 22.90 2.30
CA PRO A 18 3.78 21.69 1.87
C PRO A 18 2.26 21.92 1.79
N PRO A 19 1.58 21.32 0.80
CA PRO A 19 0.16 21.55 0.58
C PRO A 19 -0.64 21.18 1.83
N ALA A 20 -1.39 22.15 2.36
CA ALA A 20 -2.17 22.02 3.60
C ALA A 20 -3.68 21.86 3.33
N LEU A 21 -4.05 21.30 2.19
CA LEU A 21 -5.45 21.19 1.73
C LEU A 21 -6.33 20.39 2.70
N LEU A 22 -5.73 19.42 3.41
CA LEU A 22 -6.41 18.58 4.40
C LEU A 22 -5.94 18.87 5.83
N SER A 23 -5.38 20.05 6.09
CA SER A 23 -4.97 20.44 7.43
C SER A 23 -6.15 20.36 8.41
N GLY A 24 -5.93 19.70 9.54
CA GLY A 24 -6.94 19.45 10.57
C GLY A 24 -7.78 18.18 10.38
N VAL A 25 -7.69 17.52 9.23
CA VAL A 25 -8.34 16.22 8.99
C VAL A 25 -7.51 15.10 9.62
N ARG A 26 -8.17 14.24 10.39
CA ARG A 26 -7.54 13.06 11.01
C ARG A 26 -8.02 11.78 10.35
N VAL A 27 -7.08 10.96 9.90
CA VAL A 27 -7.35 9.70 9.20
C VAL A 27 -6.84 8.53 10.03
N LEU A 28 -7.71 7.58 10.31
CA LEU A 28 -7.34 6.28 10.86
C LEU A 28 -7.13 5.28 9.71
N ASP A 29 -5.88 4.88 9.52
CA ASP A 29 -5.46 3.95 8.48
C ASP A 29 -5.37 2.53 9.05
N LEU A 30 -6.40 1.71 8.81
CA LEU A 30 -6.46 0.29 9.18
C LEU A 30 -6.07 -0.64 8.03
N THR A 31 -5.33 -0.12 7.04
CA THR A 31 -5.07 -0.80 5.78
C THR A 31 -3.74 -1.54 5.78
N THR A 32 -3.61 -2.55 4.92
CA THR A 32 -2.34 -3.26 4.67
C THR A 32 -1.95 -3.28 3.19
N SER A 33 -0.75 -3.77 2.86
CA SER A 33 -0.26 -3.93 1.49
C SER A 33 0.03 -2.60 0.78
N ILE A 34 -0.57 -2.30 -0.38
CA ILE A 34 -0.15 -1.19 -1.26
C ILE A 34 -1.27 -0.24 -1.62
N ALA A 35 -2.37 -0.72 -2.22
CA ALA A 35 -3.37 0.15 -2.85
C ALA A 35 -4.02 1.15 -1.89
N ALA A 36 -4.45 0.68 -0.72
CA ALA A 36 -5.09 1.51 0.28
C ALA A 36 -4.08 2.34 1.11
N PRO A 37 -2.90 1.79 1.52
CA PRO A 37 -1.83 2.61 2.07
C PRO A 37 -1.37 3.75 1.15
N TYR A 38 -1.35 3.53 -0.16
CA TYR A 38 -1.05 4.58 -1.12
C TYR A 38 -2.08 5.71 -1.08
N ALA A 39 -3.38 5.38 -1.02
CA ALA A 39 -4.44 6.38 -0.89
C ALA A 39 -4.28 7.21 0.40
N THR A 40 -4.04 6.58 1.55
CA THR A 40 -3.86 7.29 2.83
C THR A 40 -2.54 8.06 2.89
N MET A 41 -1.50 7.62 2.19
CA MET A 41 -0.27 8.40 2.02
C MET A 41 -0.52 9.68 1.24
N LEU A 42 -1.32 9.65 0.17
CA LEU A 42 -1.71 10.87 -0.53
C LEU A 42 -2.47 11.84 0.38
N LEU A 43 -3.34 11.34 1.26
CA LEU A 43 -4.01 12.20 2.25
C LEU A 43 -2.99 12.84 3.21
N ALA A 44 -2.00 12.07 3.68
CA ALA A 44 -0.92 12.60 4.53
C ALA A 44 -0.08 13.66 3.81
N ASP A 45 0.30 13.40 2.55
CA ASP A 45 1.08 14.33 1.73
C ASP A 45 0.30 15.63 1.40
N LEU A 46 -1.04 15.60 1.49
CA LEU A 46 -1.93 16.77 1.35
C LEU A 46 -2.24 17.47 2.69
N GLY A 47 -1.57 17.07 3.78
CA GLY A 47 -1.61 17.73 5.08
C GLY A 47 -2.54 17.09 6.12
N ALA A 48 -3.12 15.91 5.85
CA ALA A 48 -3.93 15.20 6.85
C ALA A 48 -3.04 14.52 7.91
N GLU A 49 -3.52 14.44 9.14
CA GLU A 49 -2.89 13.65 10.20
C GLU A 49 -3.30 12.19 10.07
N VAL A 50 -2.38 11.34 9.60
CA VAL A 50 -2.67 9.92 9.37
C VAL A 50 -2.04 9.05 10.46
N LEU A 51 -2.89 8.32 11.19
CA LEU A 51 -2.49 7.30 12.16
C LEU A 51 -2.74 5.91 11.57
N LYS A 52 -1.66 5.20 11.28
CA LYS A 52 -1.68 3.81 10.85
C LYS A 52 -1.74 2.88 12.06
N VAL A 53 -2.67 1.94 12.03
CA VAL A 53 -2.78 0.89 13.04
C VAL A 53 -2.27 -0.42 12.44
N GLU A 54 -1.31 -1.02 13.11
CA GLU A 54 -0.67 -2.25 12.66
C GLU A 54 -0.80 -3.39 13.66
N ARG A 55 -0.64 -4.63 13.19
CA ARG A 55 -0.68 -5.81 14.06
C ARG A 55 0.55 -5.85 14.97
N PRO A 56 0.41 -6.12 16.28
CA PRO A 56 1.56 -6.34 17.16
C PRO A 56 2.48 -7.45 16.64
N GLY A 57 3.79 -7.25 16.74
CA GLY A 57 4.83 -8.21 16.35
C GLY A 57 5.08 -8.37 14.85
N ALA A 58 4.05 -8.26 14.00
CA ALA A 58 4.17 -8.46 12.56
C ALA A 58 4.09 -7.16 11.74
N GLY A 59 3.25 -6.22 12.16
CA GLY A 59 2.99 -4.99 11.42
C GLY A 59 2.11 -5.19 10.16
N ASP A 60 2.24 -4.24 9.22
CA ASP A 60 1.75 -4.35 7.84
C ASP A 60 2.48 -5.47 7.07
N ASP A 61 1.75 -6.22 6.23
CA ASP A 61 2.32 -7.29 5.40
C ASP A 61 3.51 -6.80 4.55
N SER A 62 3.43 -5.56 4.05
CA SER A 62 4.47 -4.94 3.21
C SER A 62 5.80 -4.73 3.94
N ARG A 63 5.85 -4.73 5.27
CA ARG A 63 7.11 -4.65 6.03
C ARG A 63 8.02 -5.85 5.80
N ALA A 64 7.44 -7.01 5.50
CA ALA A 64 8.18 -8.23 5.21
C ALA A 64 8.50 -8.41 3.72
N TRP A 65 7.97 -7.54 2.84
CA TRP A 65 8.15 -7.70 1.41
C TRP A 65 9.53 -7.21 0.99
N GLY A 66 10.33 -8.09 0.40
CA GLY A 66 11.64 -7.76 -0.11
C GLY A 66 12.34 -9.00 -0.68
N PRO A 67 13.60 -8.87 -1.13
CA PRO A 67 14.40 -7.63 -1.21
C PRO A 67 13.86 -6.60 -2.22
N PRO A 68 14.28 -5.31 -2.14
CA PRO A 68 15.31 -4.74 -1.26
C PRO A 68 14.82 -4.23 0.10
N PHE A 69 15.72 -4.25 1.09
CA PHE A 69 15.55 -3.63 2.40
C PHE A 69 16.58 -2.50 2.58
N LEU A 70 16.18 -1.41 3.21
CA LEU A 70 17.04 -0.30 3.62
C LEU A 70 17.01 -0.21 5.14
N ASP A 71 18.16 -0.37 5.79
CA ASP A 71 18.30 -0.33 7.25
C ASP A 71 17.33 -1.26 8.02
N GLY A 72 17.03 -2.42 7.43
CA GLY A 72 16.10 -3.42 7.99
C GLY A 72 14.63 -3.15 7.68
N GLU A 73 14.29 -2.04 7.04
CA GLU A 73 12.94 -1.69 6.61
C GLU A 73 12.71 -2.04 5.14
N SER A 74 11.50 -2.52 4.82
CA SER A 74 11.12 -2.82 3.44
C SER A 74 10.95 -1.53 2.62
N LEU A 75 11.57 -1.47 1.44
CA LEU A 75 11.30 -0.37 0.50
C LEU A 75 9.86 -0.38 -0.03
N TRP A 76 9.17 -1.53 -0.02
CA TRP A 76 7.75 -1.59 -0.33
C TRP A 76 6.94 -0.82 0.71
N PHE A 77 7.18 -1.09 1.99
CA PHE A 77 6.51 -0.39 3.08
C PHE A 77 6.80 1.11 3.05
N LEU A 78 8.08 1.50 2.94
CA LEU A 78 8.51 2.90 2.95
C LEU A 78 7.93 3.69 1.76
N SER A 79 7.72 3.04 0.61
CA SER A 79 7.20 3.71 -0.59
C SER A 79 5.76 4.22 -0.46
N VAL A 80 4.95 3.61 0.43
CA VAL A 80 3.51 3.91 0.59
C VAL A 80 3.08 4.27 2.02
N ASN A 81 4.03 4.46 2.95
CA ASN A 81 3.73 4.79 4.34
C ASN A 81 4.53 5.96 4.91
N ARG A 82 5.21 6.76 4.06
CA ARG A 82 5.80 8.04 4.50
C ARG A 82 4.73 8.99 5.04
N SER A 83 5.14 9.95 5.86
CA SER A 83 4.28 11.00 6.45
C SER A 83 3.23 10.51 7.45
N LYS A 84 3.13 9.19 7.72
CA LYS A 84 2.18 8.60 8.67
C LYS A 84 2.82 8.38 10.04
N ARG A 85 2.02 8.51 11.09
CA ARG A 85 2.35 7.96 12.43
C ARG A 85 1.87 6.52 12.49
N SER A 86 2.55 5.66 13.24
CA SER A 86 2.15 4.25 13.39
C SER A 86 2.06 3.84 14.86
N ILE A 87 1.06 3.02 15.17
CA ILE A 87 0.93 2.31 16.44
C ILE A 87 0.61 0.84 16.17
N THR A 88 1.01 -0.04 17.08
CA THR A 88 0.54 -1.43 17.08
C THR A 88 -0.68 -1.58 17.98
N LEU A 89 -1.73 -2.24 17.49
CA LEU A 89 -2.94 -2.52 18.25
C LEU A 89 -3.53 -3.87 17.83
N ASP A 90 -3.80 -4.74 18.81
CA ASP A 90 -4.57 -5.95 18.54
C ASP A 90 -6.07 -5.66 18.58
N ILE A 91 -6.61 -5.30 17.42
CA ILE A 91 -8.04 -5.04 17.23
C ILE A 91 -8.93 -6.29 17.36
N THR A 92 -8.38 -7.48 17.59
CA THR A 92 -9.19 -8.69 17.80
C THR A 92 -9.49 -8.94 19.28
N SER A 93 -8.83 -8.20 20.17
CA SER A 93 -9.02 -8.28 21.62
C SER A 93 -10.03 -7.25 22.12
N ASP A 94 -10.76 -7.56 23.20
CA ASP A 94 -11.71 -6.61 23.80
C ASP A 94 -11.05 -5.27 24.23
N PRO A 95 -9.86 -5.27 24.88
CA PRO A 95 -9.17 -4.00 25.19
C PRO A 95 -8.74 -3.25 23.93
N GLY A 96 -8.37 -3.97 22.88
CA GLY A 96 -7.99 -3.35 21.61
C GLY A 96 -9.18 -2.73 20.88
N GLN A 97 -10.36 -3.35 20.97
CA GLN A 97 -11.62 -2.80 20.45
C GLN A 97 -12.01 -1.51 21.19
N GLU A 98 -11.81 -1.44 22.52
CA GLU A 98 -12.05 -0.21 23.28
C GLU A 98 -11.14 0.93 22.81
N VAL A 99 -9.84 0.65 22.63
CA VAL A 99 -8.90 1.64 22.10
C VAL A 99 -9.26 2.03 20.67
N LEU A 100 -9.63 1.08 19.82
CA LEU A 100 -10.07 1.32 18.45
C LEU A 100 -11.28 2.28 18.43
N HIS A 101 -12.29 2.06 19.26
CA HIS A 101 -13.46 2.95 19.34
C HIS A 101 -13.07 4.37 19.72
N ARG A 102 -12.12 4.53 20.66
CA ARG A 102 -11.59 5.84 21.04
C ARG A 102 -10.86 6.52 19.88
N LEU A 103 -10.10 5.77 19.09
CA LEU A 103 -9.43 6.29 17.88
C LEU A 103 -10.45 6.70 16.82
N VAL A 104 -11.46 5.86 16.55
CA VAL A 104 -12.54 6.14 15.59
C VAL A 104 -13.29 7.41 15.99
N ALA A 105 -13.62 7.59 17.28
CA ALA A 105 -14.28 8.80 17.77
C ALA A 105 -13.44 10.08 17.57
N ALA A 106 -12.11 9.95 17.51
CA ALA A 106 -11.18 11.08 17.36
C ALA A 106 -10.79 11.39 15.91
N CYS A 107 -11.10 10.50 14.96
CA CYS A 107 -10.75 10.60 13.55
C CYS A 107 -11.96 10.94 12.68
N ASP A 108 -11.75 11.68 11.60
CA ASP A 108 -12.80 12.11 10.67
C ASP A 108 -13.00 11.10 9.53
N VAL A 109 -11.93 10.37 9.19
CA VAL A 109 -11.91 9.35 8.14
C VAL A 109 -11.37 8.05 8.69
N VAL A 110 -12.02 6.93 8.39
CA VAL A 110 -11.47 5.58 8.60
C VAL A 110 -11.33 4.88 7.26
N VAL A 111 -10.15 4.34 7.00
CA VAL A 111 -9.86 3.60 5.76
C VAL A 111 -9.56 2.14 6.09
N VAL A 112 -10.26 1.23 5.42
CA VAL A 112 -10.11 -0.24 5.53
C VAL A 112 -9.93 -0.86 4.16
N ASN A 113 -9.23 -1.99 4.08
CA ASN A 113 -9.08 -2.76 2.84
C ASN A 113 -9.30 -4.27 2.97
N MET A 114 -10.02 -4.68 4.01
CA MET A 114 -10.49 -6.06 4.17
C MET A 114 -11.81 -6.30 3.42
N THR A 115 -12.19 -7.57 3.21
CA THR A 115 -13.50 -7.89 2.62
C THR A 115 -14.65 -7.49 3.56
N GLY A 116 -15.85 -7.27 3.01
CA GLY A 116 -17.02 -6.86 3.80
C GLY A 116 -17.35 -7.84 4.93
N ARG A 117 -17.21 -9.15 4.70
CA ARG A 117 -17.34 -10.18 5.75
C ARG A 117 -16.36 -9.98 6.90
N VAL A 118 -15.10 -9.65 6.62
CA VAL A 118 -14.09 -9.43 7.66
C VAL A 118 -14.38 -8.13 8.41
N GLN A 119 -14.77 -7.06 7.70
CA GLN A 119 -15.15 -5.80 8.33
C GLN A 119 -16.28 -6.00 9.33
N ARG A 120 -17.38 -6.67 8.93
CA ARG A 120 -18.49 -6.99 9.84
C ARG A 120 -18.07 -7.83 11.04
N LYS A 121 -17.21 -8.83 10.82
CA LYS A 121 -16.70 -9.68 11.91
C LYS A 121 -15.91 -8.89 12.95
N LEU A 122 -15.19 -7.84 12.53
CA LEU A 122 -14.33 -7.03 13.38
C LEU A 122 -15.00 -5.73 13.87
N GLY A 123 -16.28 -5.49 13.53
CA GLY A 123 -16.98 -4.25 13.85
C GLY A 123 -16.42 -3.02 13.11
N LEU A 124 -15.81 -3.23 11.94
CA LEU A 124 -15.18 -2.18 11.12
C LEU A 124 -16.03 -1.76 9.93
N ASP A 125 -17.21 -2.33 9.75
CA ASP A 125 -18.10 -1.91 8.68
C ASP A 125 -18.75 -0.55 8.99
N ARG A 126 -19.29 0.08 7.95
CA ARG A 126 -19.87 1.42 8.05
C ARG A 126 -20.92 1.53 9.16
N GLU A 127 -21.79 0.54 9.33
CA GLU A 127 -22.88 0.63 10.31
C GLU A 127 -22.33 0.65 11.74
N ALA A 128 -21.40 -0.26 12.04
CA ALA A 128 -20.74 -0.33 13.34
C ALA A 128 -19.97 0.97 13.66
N LEU A 129 -19.20 1.50 12.70
CA LEU A 129 -18.37 2.68 12.95
C LEU A 129 -19.20 3.98 13.01
N THR A 130 -20.27 4.11 12.22
CA THR A 130 -21.17 5.26 12.29
C THR A 130 -21.96 5.29 13.61
N ALA A 131 -22.18 4.14 14.26
CA ALA A 131 -22.74 4.12 15.61
C ALA A 131 -21.81 4.77 16.66
N VAL A 132 -20.49 4.73 16.44
CA VAL A 132 -19.49 5.41 17.28
C VAL A 132 -19.36 6.88 16.91
N ARG A 133 -19.28 7.17 15.60
CA ARG A 133 -19.13 8.54 15.07
C ARG A 133 -20.06 8.77 13.87
N PRO A 134 -21.21 9.45 14.05
CA PRO A 134 -22.22 9.61 12.99
C PRO A 134 -21.78 10.36 11.73
N ASP A 135 -20.84 11.30 11.86
CA ASP A 135 -20.29 12.13 10.78
C ASP A 135 -19.05 11.52 10.11
N LEU A 136 -18.67 10.29 10.50
CA LEU A 136 -17.47 9.62 10.01
C LEU A 136 -17.54 9.32 8.50
N VAL A 137 -16.45 9.63 7.79
CA VAL A 137 -16.23 9.15 6.43
C VAL A 137 -15.61 7.75 6.48
N HIS A 138 -16.40 6.74 6.14
CA HIS A 138 -15.92 5.36 6.03
C HIS A 138 -15.53 5.02 4.59
N VAL A 139 -14.26 4.69 4.37
CA VAL A 139 -13.71 4.31 3.06
C VAL A 139 -13.29 2.84 3.09
N SER A 140 -13.88 2.04 2.20
CA SER A 140 -13.54 0.63 2.03
C SER A 140 -13.00 0.35 0.64
N ILE A 141 -11.79 -0.15 0.56
CA ILE A 141 -11.12 -0.52 -0.70
C ILE A 141 -10.98 -2.04 -0.76
N SER A 142 -11.82 -2.72 -1.56
CA SER A 142 -11.74 -4.17 -1.76
C SER A 142 -11.59 -4.51 -3.25
N GLY A 143 -11.07 -5.71 -3.54
CA GLY A 143 -10.79 -6.12 -4.93
C GLY A 143 -12.03 -6.19 -5.84
N TYR A 144 -13.20 -6.53 -5.28
CA TYR A 144 -14.45 -6.71 -6.04
C TYR A 144 -15.59 -5.80 -5.57
N GLY A 145 -15.33 -4.86 -4.65
CA GLY A 145 -16.37 -4.08 -3.98
C GLY A 145 -17.01 -4.82 -2.79
N LEU A 146 -18.01 -4.20 -2.17
CA LEU A 146 -18.72 -4.74 -1.00
C LEU A 146 -20.03 -5.44 -1.34
N THR A 147 -20.42 -5.45 -2.62
CA THR A 147 -21.68 -5.99 -3.11
C THR A 147 -21.45 -6.92 -4.32
N GLY A 148 -22.44 -7.76 -4.63
CA GLY A 148 -22.37 -8.72 -5.73
C GLY A 148 -21.76 -10.07 -5.35
N ALA A 149 -21.77 -11.01 -6.30
CA ALA A 149 -21.42 -12.41 -6.08
C ALA A 149 -19.97 -12.65 -5.62
N HIS A 150 -19.08 -11.69 -5.88
CA HIS A 150 -17.65 -11.79 -5.56
C HIS A 150 -17.22 -10.92 -4.37
N ALA A 151 -18.15 -10.27 -3.67
CA ALA A 151 -17.85 -9.31 -2.59
C ALA A 151 -16.99 -9.87 -1.44
N ASP A 152 -17.13 -11.17 -1.18
CA ASP A 152 -16.40 -11.87 -0.11
C ASP A 152 -15.10 -12.54 -0.60
N LEU A 153 -14.78 -12.43 -1.90
CA LEU A 153 -13.51 -12.90 -2.44
C LEU A 153 -12.39 -11.91 -2.14
N SER A 154 -11.23 -12.44 -1.75
CA SER A 154 -10.01 -11.65 -1.64
C SER A 154 -9.47 -11.34 -3.03
N GLY A 155 -9.08 -10.09 -3.25
CA GLY A 155 -8.50 -9.65 -4.52
C GLY A 155 -7.11 -9.06 -4.29
N TYR A 156 -6.15 -9.51 -5.09
CA TYR A 156 -4.84 -8.91 -5.24
C TYR A 156 -4.68 -8.42 -6.69
N ASP A 157 -3.69 -7.55 -6.91
CA ASP A 157 -3.35 -6.96 -8.21
C ASP A 157 -3.31 -7.99 -9.36
N LEU A 158 -2.59 -9.11 -9.20
CA LEU A 158 -2.49 -10.14 -10.23
C LEU A 158 -3.84 -10.79 -10.58
N ILE A 159 -4.70 -10.96 -9.58
CA ILE A 159 -6.06 -11.48 -9.77
C ILE A 159 -6.90 -10.44 -10.52
N ALA A 160 -6.79 -9.17 -10.16
CA ALA A 160 -7.49 -8.08 -10.81
C ALA A 160 -7.06 -7.90 -12.27
N GLU A 161 -5.76 -8.00 -12.58
CA GLU A 161 -5.24 -7.99 -13.94
C GLU A 161 -5.75 -9.18 -14.75
N GLY A 162 -5.74 -10.39 -14.14
CA GLY A 162 -6.30 -11.62 -14.72
C GLY A 162 -7.76 -11.44 -15.11
N TYR A 163 -8.56 -10.96 -14.16
CA TYR A 163 -9.99 -10.78 -14.30
C TYR A 163 -10.37 -9.71 -15.34
N ARG A 164 -9.55 -8.66 -15.49
CA ARG A 164 -9.77 -7.57 -16.48
C ARG A 164 -9.38 -7.96 -17.91
N GLY A 165 -8.90 -9.18 -18.13
CA GLY A 165 -8.46 -9.64 -19.45
C GLY A 165 -7.13 -9.05 -19.90
N SER A 166 -6.36 -8.43 -19.00
CA SER A 166 -5.03 -7.88 -19.35
C SER A 166 -4.07 -8.96 -19.83
N TRP A 167 -4.24 -10.19 -19.34
CA TRP A 167 -3.45 -11.37 -19.73
C TRP A 167 -3.93 -12.04 -21.02
N THR A 168 -5.14 -11.72 -21.48
CA THR A 168 -5.70 -12.30 -22.72
C THR A 168 -5.43 -11.46 -23.95
N SER A 169 -4.85 -10.25 -23.78
CA SER A 169 -4.39 -9.44 -24.91
C SER A 169 -3.15 -10.10 -25.53
N PRO A 170 -3.13 -10.39 -26.86
CA PRO A 170 -2.03 -11.11 -27.49
C PRO A 170 -0.78 -10.23 -27.61
N VAL A 171 -0.02 -10.08 -26.52
CA VAL A 171 1.30 -9.45 -26.53
C VAL A 171 2.33 -10.45 -27.08
N ARG A 172 2.46 -10.44 -28.41
CA ARG A 172 3.41 -11.20 -29.28
C ARG A 172 3.32 -12.74 -29.25
N PRO A 173 3.54 -13.39 -30.41
CA PRO A 173 3.63 -14.85 -30.49
C PRO A 173 4.79 -15.36 -29.61
N ALA A 174 4.47 -16.38 -28.82
CA ALA A 174 5.34 -17.01 -27.85
C ALA A 174 6.74 -17.32 -28.44
N ARG A 175 7.79 -16.72 -27.87
CA ARG A 175 9.10 -17.36 -27.91
C ARG A 175 9.09 -18.50 -26.90
N PRO A 176 9.54 -19.71 -27.27
CA PRO A 176 9.56 -20.83 -26.33
C PRO A 176 10.42 -20.44 -25.11
N ARG A 177 9.84 -20.60 -23.92
CA ARG A 177 10.55 -20.39 -22.65
C ARG A 177 11.78 -21.29 -22.65
N ARG A 178 12.99 -20.72 -22.67
CA ARG A 178 14.19 -21.48 -22.32
C ARG A 178 14.00 -21.96 -20.89
N ARG A 179 13.76 -23.25 -20.72
CA ARG A 179 13.94 -23.94 -19.44
C ARG A 179 15.37 -23.61 -18.99
N SER A 180 15.51 -22.95 -17.85
CA SER A 180 16.79 -22.90 -17.16
C SER A 180 17.22 -24.34 -16.90
N ALA A 181 18.31 -24.76 -17.54
CA ALA A 181 18.93 -26.04 -17.22
C ALA A 181 19.33 -26.03 -15.73
N PRO A 182 19.21 -27.16 -15.02
CA PRO A 182 19.57 -27.23 -13.60
C PRO A 182 21.04 -26.87 -13.44
N ARG A 183 21.34 -26.04 -12.43
CA ARG A 183 22.70 -25.67 -12.02
C ARG A 183 23.53 -26.93 -11.80
N ARG A 184 24.33 -27.33 -12.79
CA ARG A 184 25.49 -28.20 -12.57
C ARG A 184 26.67 -27.29 -12.23
N ARG A 185 27.16 -27.45 -11.01
CA ARG A 185 28.52 -27.02 -10.63
C ARG A 185 29.48 -27.72 -11.57
N THR A 186 30.23 -26.96 -12.35
CA THR A 186 31.47 -27.43 -12.95
C THR A 186 32.49 -26.29 -12.83
N CYS A 187 33.60 -26.65 -12.20
CA CYS A 187 34.77 -25.82 -11.96
C CYS A 187 35.22 -25.05 -13.20
N SER A 188 35.77 -23.85 -12.96
CA SER A 188 36.63 -23.13 -13.88
C SER A 188 37.80 -24.02 -14.35
N PRO A 189 38.35 -23.75 -15.54
CA PRO A 189 39.70 -23.19 -15.51
C PRO A 189 39.93 -22.05 -16.51
N GLY A 190 40.62 -21.02 -16.00
CA GLY A 190 41.73 -20.38 -16.72
C GLY A 190 41.39 -19.45 -17.87
N TRP A 191 41.17 -18.17 -17.56
CA TRP A 191 41.58 -17.06 -18.44
C TRP A 191 42.18 -15.94 -17.58
N THR A 192 43.49 -16.00 -17.41
CA THR A 192 44.33 -14.84 -17.07
C THR A 192 44.66 -14.05 -18.33
N ARG A 193 45.14 -12.81 -18.12
CA ARG A 193 45.70 -11.78 -19.03
C ARG A 193 44.75 -10.61 -19.28
N HIS A 194 45.11 -9.34 -19.12
CA HIS A 194 46.23 -8.62 -18.51
C HIS A 194 45.74 -7.16 -18.46
N TRP A 195 45.95 -6.46 -17.35
CA TRP A 195 45.89 -5.00 -17.28
C TRP A 195 47.18 -4.55 -16.58
N ALA A 196 47.92 -3.65 -17.24
CA ALA A 196 48.94 -2.80 -16.65
C ALA A 196 49.34 -1.73 -17.69
N PRO A 197 49.84 -0.57 -17.24
CA PRO A 197 49.31 0.33 -16.22
C PRO A 197 48.42 1.44 -16.81
#